data_AF-A0A931ZVB0-F1
#
_entry.id   AF-A0A931ZVB0-F1
#
_cell.length_a   1.000
_cell.length_b   1.000
_cell.length_c   1.000
_cell.angle_alpha   90.00
_cell.angle_beta   90.00
_cell.angle_gamma   90.00
#
_symmetry.space_group_name_H-M   'P 1'
#
loop_
_entity.id
_entity.type
_entity.pdbx_description
1 polymer ?
#
loop_
_entity_poly.entity_id
_entity_poly.type
_entity_poly.pdbx_seq_one_letter_code
_entity_poly.pdbx_strand_id
1 'polypeptide(L)'
;MPLPSALLLDLDGTLYTDAGPIPGAVEAIAELRRRHLPFRFVTNTTRRSRRGLVERLRGYGFEVDPAGVFTSVMAGVRLLRERGIQR
;
A
#
# COMPACT_ATOMS: atom_id res chain seq x y z
N MET A 1 8.64 -1.25 -24.66
CA MET A 1 8.49 -0.16 -23.67
C MET A 1 9.58 -0.31 -22.62
N PRO A 2 10.25 0.78 -22.20
CA PRO A 2 11.16 0.69 -21.07
C PRO A 2 10.41 0.29 -19.80
N LEU A 3 11.09 -0.40 -18.88
CA LEU A 3 10.52 -0.75 -17.58
C LEU A 3 10.26 0.52 -16.75
N PRO A 4 9.18 0.56 -15.95
CA PRO A 4 8.89 1.69 -15.09
C PRO A 4 9.92 1.79 -13.97
N SER A 5 10.27 3.01 -13.56
CA SER A 5 11.22 3.26 -12.47
C SER A 5 10.65 2.94 -11.08
N ALA A 6 9.33 2.86 -10.94
CA ALA A 6 8.64 2.48 -9.72
C ALA A 6 7.20 2.02 -9.99
N LEU A 7 6.61 1.31 -9.03
CA LEU A 7 5.21 0.86 -9.07
C LEU A 7 4.37 1.48 -7.94
N LEU A 8 3.13 1.84 -8.25
CA LEU A 8 2.10 2.13 -7.27
C LEU A 8 1.09 1.00 -7.32
N LEU A 9 0.95 0.29 -6.20
CA LEU A 9 0.17 -0.94 -6.12
C LEU A 9 -1.09 -0.69 -5.32
N ASP A 10 -2.24 -0.91 -5.95
CA ASP A 10 -3.50 -0.98 -5.21
C ASP A 10 -3.52 -2.21 -4.29
N LEU A 11 -4.48 -2.24 -3.36
CA LEU A 11 -4.61 -3.30 -2.36
C LEU A 11 -5.81 -4.20 -2.59
N ASP A 12 -7.03 -3.65 -2.47
CA ASP A 12 -8.27 -4.43 -2.55
C ASP A 12 -8.58 -4.78 -4.00
N GLY A 13 -8.83 -6.06 -4.28
CA GLY A 13 -8.95 -6.57 -5.64
C GLY A 13 -7.63 -6.72 -6.41
N THR A 14 -6.49 -6.31 -5.84
CA THR A 14 -5.17 -6.42 -6.47
C THR A 14 -4.23 -7.37 -5.71
N LEU A 15 -4.08 -7.18 -4.40
CA LEU A 15 -3.23 -8.03 -3.56
C LEU A 15 -4.04 -8.93 -2.63
N TYR A 16 -5.25 -8.51 -2.25
CA TYR A 16 -6.18 -9.31 -1.47
C TYR A 16 -7.61 -8.96 -1.84
N THR A 17 -8.56 -9.79 -1.40
CA THR A 17 -9.98 -9.47 -1.32
C THR A 17 -10.47 -9.71 0.11
N ASP A 18 -11.78 -9.60 0.36
CA ASP A 18 -12.35 -10.02 1.63
C ASP A 18 -12.15 -11.52 1.91
N ALA A 19 -11.96 -12.35 0.88
CA ALA A 19 -11.68 -13.77 1.02
C ALA A 19 -10.23 -14.09 1.42
N GLY A 20 -9.32 -13.12 1.41
CA GLY A 20 -7.90 -13.32 1.72
C GLY A 20 -6.94 -12.85 0.63
N PRO A 21 -5.65 -13.23 0.70
CA PRO A 21 -4.66 -12.85 -0.31
C PRO A 21 -5.01 -13.43 -1.67
N ILE A 22 -4.76 -12.65 -2.72
CA ILE A 22 -4.85 -13.13 -4.10
C ILE A 22 -3.70 -14.12 -4.34
N PRO A 23 -3.95 -15.30 -4.94
CA PRO A 23 -2.90 -16.27 -5.21
C PRO A 23 -1.74 -15.66 -6.01
N GLY A 24 -0.50 -15.89 -5.57
CA GLY A 24 0.70 -15.33 -6.21
C GLY A 24 1.04 -13.90 -5.79
N ALA A 25 0.16 -13.19 -5.07
CA ALA A 25 0.39 -11.79 -4.73
C ALA A 25 1.55 -11.62 -3.75
N VAL A 26 1.66 -12.50 -2.74
CA VAL A 26 2.74 -12.45 -1.74
C VAL A 26 4.09 -12.69 -2.42
N GLU A 27 4.15 -13.69 -3.29
CA GLU A 27 5.33 -14.07 -4.07
C GLU A 27 5.73 -12.96 -5.04
N ALA A 28 4.76 -12.30 -5.67
CA ALA A 28 5.01 -11.17 -6.56
C ALA A 28 5.64 -9.99 -5.81
N ILE A 29 5.09 -9.61 -4.65
CA ILE A 29 5.68 -8.55 -3.81
C ILE A 29 7.09 -8.92 -3.36
N ALA A 30 7.32 -10.17 -2.96
CA ALA A 30 8.64 -10.65 -2.59
C ALA A 30 9.63 -10.57 -3.76
N GLU A 31 9.21 -10.90 -4.98
CA GLU A 31 10.03 -10.77 -6.18
C GLU A 31 10.36 -9.31 -6.52
N LEU A 32 9.40 -8.39 -6.39
CA LEU A 32 9.65 -6.97 -6.56
C LEU A 32 10.72 -6.45 -5.59
N ARG A 33 10.66 -6.91 -4.33
CA ARG A 33 11.70 -6.61 -3.33
C ARG A 33 13.06 -7.19 -3.71
N ARG A 34 13.13 -8.46 -4.12
CA ARG A 34 14.39 -9.11 -4.55
C ARG A 34 15.04 -8.40 -5.74
N ARG A 35 14.23 -7.91 -6.68
CA ARG A 35 14.69 -7.13 -7.84
C ARG A 35 15.06 -5.69 -7.50
N HIS A 36 14.91 -5.27 -6.24
CA HIS A 36 15.10 -3.88 -5.81
C HIS A 36 14.24 -2.89 -6.63
N LEU A 37 13.08 -3.34 -7.14
CA LEU A 37 12.18 -2.46 -7.86
C LEU A 37 11.42 -1.59 -6.86
N PRO A 38 11.49 -0.26 -6.92
CA PRO A 38 10.79 0.60 -5.99
C PRO A 38 9.26 0.44 -6.14
N PHE A 39 8.55 0.29 -5.02
CA PHE A 39 7.10 0.32 -5.03
C PHE A 39 6.51 0.92 -3.75
N ARG A 40 5.25 1.35 -3.84
CA ARG A 40 4.42 1.72 -2.69
C ARG A 40 3.03 1.13 -2.82
N PHE A 41 2.45 0.78 -1.68
CA PHE A 41 1.05 0.45 -1.58
C PHE A 41 0.23 1.74 -1.49
N VAL A 42 -0.74 1.89 -2.38
CA VAL A 42 -1.66 3.03 -2.43
C VAL A 42 -3.09 2.51 -2.32
N THR A 43 -3.93 3.16 -1.53
CA THR A 43 -5.34 2.76 -1.43
C THR A 43 -6.23 3.94 -1.08
N ASN A 44 -7.45 3.93 -1.61
CA ASN A 44 -8.47 4.92 -1.28
C ASN A 44 -9.21 4.61 0.03
N THR A 45 -8.84 3.56 0.77
CA THR A 45 -9.55 3.18 1.99
C THR A 45 -9.48 4.25 3.08
N THR A 46 -10.64 4.56 3.65
CA THR A 46 -10.81 5.42 4.83
C THR A 46 -11.23 4.63 6.06
N ARG A 47 -11.49 3.33 5.91
CA ARG A 47 -12.10 2.47 6.95
C ARG A 47 -11.10 1.92 7.95
N ARG A 48 -9.80 1.96 7.64
CA ARG A 48 -8.73 1.41 8.48
C ARG A 48 -7.64 2.44 8.70
N SER A 49 -7.10 2.47 9.92
CA SER A 49 -5.87 3.20 10.19
C SER A 49 -4.71 2.57 9.41
N ARG A 50 -3.66 3.35 9.14
CA ARG A 50 -2.43 2.85 8.50
C ARG A 50 -1.85 1.65 9.25
N ARG A 51 -1.87 1.69 10.60
CA ARG A 51 -1.43 0.58 11.45
C ARG A 51 -2.26 -0.68 11.22
N GLY A 52 -3.58 -0.58 11.25
CA GLY A 52 -4.47 -1.73 11.04
C GLY A 52 -4.38 -2.31 9.62
N LEU A 53 -4.10 -1.47 8.62
CA LEU A 53 -3.85 -1.93 7.26
C LEU A 53 -2.54 -2.72 7.14
N VAL A 54 -1.47 -2.22 7.75
CA VAL A 54 -0.17 -2.93 7.80
C VAL A 54 -0.29 -4.26 8.53
N GLU A 55 -0.98 -4.28 9.69
CA GLU A 55 -1.21 -5.51 10.46
C GLU A 55 -1.99 -6.54 9.63
N ARG A 56 -3.02 -6.13 8.89
CA ARG A 56 -3.77 -7.01 7.98
C ARG A 56 -2.88 -7.58 6.87
N LEU A 57 -2.10 -6.73 6.19
CA LEU A 57 -1.21 -7.16 5.13
C LEU A 57 -0.17 -8.17 5.65
N ARG A 58 0.42 -7.92 6.83
CA ARG A 58 1.32 -8.87 7.48
C ARG A 58 0.63 -10.18 7.83
N GLY A 59 -0.63 -10.12 8.28
CA GLY A 59 -1.45 -11.31 8.52
C GLY A 59 -1.72 -12.15 7.27
N TYR A 60 -1.62 -11.56 6.08
CA TYR A 60 -1.68 -12.27 4.80
C TYR A 60 -0.31 -12.72 4.26
N GLY A 61 0.76 -12.54 5.05
CA GLY A 61 2.11 -12.96 4.67
C GLY A 61 2.91 -11.92 3.89
N PHE A 62 2.37 -10.71 3.66
CA PHE A 62 3.14 -9.64 3.01
C PHE A 62 4.17 -9.03 3.97
N GLU A 63 5.42 -8.94 3.54
CA GLU A 63 6.41 -8.09 4.19
C GLU A 63 6.15 -6.62 3.86
N VAL A 64 5.66 -5.88 4.85
CA VAL A 64 5.27 -4.47 4.69
C VAL A 64 5.99 -3.57 5.69
N ASP A 65 6.69 -2.58 5.14
CA ASP A 65 7.12 -1.39 5.86
C ASP A 65 5.94 -0.41 5.91
N PRO A 66 5.48 0.03 7.09
CA PRO A 66 4.48 1.08 7.19
C PRO A 66 4.76 2.29 6.30
N ALA A 67 6.02 2.72 6.12
CA ALA A 67 6.41 3.87 5.29
C ALA A 67 6.06 3.69 3.80
N GLY A 68 5.94 2.44 3.35
CA GLY A 68 5.53 2.08 2.00
C GLY A 68 4.02 2.15 1.76
N VAL A 69 3.20 2.46 2.77
CA VAL A 69 1.73 2.51 2.66
C VAL A 69 1.23 3.96 2.66
N PHE A 70 0.46 4.32 1.64
CA PHE A 70 -0.13 5.64 1.47
C PHE A 70 -1.64 5.54 1.23
N THR A 71 -2.42 6.27 2.02
CA THR A 71 -3.90 6.24 1.94
C THR A 71 -4.50 7.57 1.53
N SER A 72 -5.74 7.57 1.05
CA SER A 72 -6.52 8.79 0.76
C SER A 72 -6.62 9.72 1.99
N VAL A 73 -6.76 9.16 3.20
CA VAL A 73 -6.79 9.94 4.45
C VAL A 73 -5.47 10.69 4.66
N MET A 74 -4.32 10.04 4.40
CA MET A 74 -3.01 10.68 4.51
C MET A 74 -2.85 11.80 3.50
N ALA A 75 -3.32 11.61 2.27
CA ALA A 75 -3.33 12.64 1.24
C ALA A 75 -4.18 13.86 1.68
N GLY A 76 -5.37 13.63 2.22
CA GLY A 76 -6.25 14.69 2.72
C GLY A 76 -5.61 15.47 3.87
N VAL A 77 -5.04 14.79 4.87
CA VAL A 77 -4.34 15.44 5.98
C VAL A 77 -3.15 16.27 5.49
N ARG A 78 -2.38 15.75 4.52
CA ARG A 78 -1.26 16.48 3.93
C ARG A 78 -1.75 17.74 3.23
N LEU A 79 -2.79 17.65 2.41
CA LEU A 79 -3.38 18.79 1.69
C LEU A 79 -3.89 19.87 2.66
N LEU A 80 -4.58 19.49 3.73
CA LEU A 80 -5.08 20.44 4.74
C LEU A 80 -3.92 21.19 5.41
N ARG A 81 -2.84 20.48 5.77
CA ARG A 81 -1.63 21.10 6.34
C ARG A 81 -0.95 22.05 5.37
N GLU A 82 -0.82 21.66 4.09
CA GLU A 82 -0.28 22.52 3.03
C GLU A 82 -1.11 23.79 2.83
N ARG A 83 -2.41 23.75 3.13
CA ARG A 83 -3.31 24.90 3.12
C ARG A 83 -3.38 25.67 4.44
N GLY A 84 -2.58 25.32 5.44
CA GLY A 84 -2.61 25.94 6.76
C GLY A 84 -3.86 25.63 7.58
N ILE A 85 -4.65 24.63 7.18
CA ILE A 85 -5.86 24.21 7.90
C ILE A 85 -5.45 23.18 8.96
N GLN A 86 -5.58 23.58 10.23
CA GLN A 86 -5.39 22.71 11.38
C GLN A 86 -6.71 22.56 12.15
N ARG A 87 -6.79 21.52 12.98
CA ARG A 87 -7.98 21.21 13.78
C ARG A 87 -8.06 22.10 15.01
#